data_AF-A0A183L737-F1
#
_entry.id   AF-A0A183L737-F1
#
_cell.length_a   1.000
_cell.length_b   1.000
_cell.length_c   1.000
_cell.angle_alpha   90.00
_cell.angle_beta   90.00
_cell.angle_gamma   90.00
#
_symmetry.space_group_name_H-M   'P 1'
#
loop_
_entity.id
_entity.type
_entity.pdbx_description
1 polymer ?
#
loop_
_entity_poly.entity_id
_entity_poly.type
_entity_poly.pdbx_seq_one_letter_code
_entity_poly.pdbx_strand_id
1 'polypeptide(L)'
;MKMAGTVSCGLAKRPAYKHWVSAGSLQLTESRRSTPGDREFDHKRRMLCKEIGQSLRKDREAWWSECANELEAAAASGNYRKLFQLIQATGSKKSDVSETICKDDGMAITNIHRRLVRWAEIFEKQFNWPMLRQHRSDCPAR
;
A
#
# COMPACT_ATOMS: atom_id res chain seq x y z
N MET A 1 -12.93 42.18 39.21
CA MET A 1 -11.88 41.53 38.40
C MET A 1 -12.19 40.04 38.33
N LYS A 2 -12.65 39.52 37.18
CA LYS A 2 -12.90 38.08 36.99
C LYS A 2 -11.77 37.51 36.15
N MET A 3 -10.99 36.60 36.72
CA MET A 3 -9.90 35.91 36.04
C MET A 3 -10.47 34.92 35.04
N ALA A 4 -10.12 35.06 33.77
CA ALA A 4 -10.47 34.11 32.73
C ALA A 4 -9.70 32.80 32.98
N GLY A 5 -10.45 31.71 33.23
CA GLY A 5 -9.89 30.38 33.37
C GLY A 5 -9.19 29.95 32.09
N THR A 6 -7.92 29.58 32.20
CA THR A 6 -7.16 28.95 31.11
C THR A 6 -7.75 27.57 30.85
N VAL A 7 -8.58 27.46 29.81
CA VAL A 7 -9.04 26.16 29.32
C VAL A 7 -7.86 25.52 28.61
N SER A 8 -7.15 24.63 29.32
CA SER A 8 -6.14 23.75 28.73
C SER A 8 -6.85 22.74 27.83
N CYS A 9 -6.93 23.04 26.53
CA CYS A 9 -7.36 22.07 25.54
C CYS A 9 -6.30 20.95 25.49
N GLY A 10 -6.69 19.74 25.91
CA GLY A 10 -5.80 18.58 25.94
C GLY A 10 -5.05 18.40 24.63
N LEU A 11 -3.72 18.27 24.71
CA LEU A 11 -2.87 18.00 23.56
C LEU A 11 -3.27 16.65 22.96
N ALA A 12 -4.02 16.68 21.85
CA ALA A 12 -4.29 15.49 21.06
C ALA A 12 -2.95 14.80 20.74
N LYS A 13 -2.83 13.51 21.08
CA LYS A 13 -1.62 12.72 20.84
C LYS A 13 -1.19 12.88 19.38
N ARG A 14 0.08 13.22 19.14
CA ARG A 14 0.64 13.36 17.80
C ARG A 14 0.49 12.01 17.08
N PRO A 15 -0.14 11.95 15.89
CA PRO A 15 -0.15 10.73 15.10
C PRO A 15 1.29 10.31 14.81
N ALA A 16 1.60 9.02 14.99
CA ALA A 16 2.87 8.47 14.52
C ALA A 16 2.94 8.72 13.02
N TYR A 17 3.99 9.41 12.59
CA TYR A 17 4.10 9.82 11.21
C TYR A 17 4.64 8.70 10.33
N LYS A 18 4.22 8.68 9.06
CA LYS A 18 4.75 7.68 8.12
C LYS A 18 6.23 7.95 7.89
N HIS A 19 7.04 6.89 7.84
CA HIS A 19 8.50 6.99 7.71
C HIS A 19 8.97 7.69 6.43
N TRP A 20 8.14 7.72 5.38
CA TRP A 20 8.50 8.29 4.07
C TRP A 20 8.42 9.80 4.00
N VAL A 21 7.95 10.47 5.06
CA VAL A 21 7.72 11.90 4.97
C VAL A 21 8.88 12.65 5.63
N SER A 22 9.34 13.68 4.94
CA SER A 22 10.39 14.59 5.39
C SER A 22 10.02 15.42 6.62
N ALA A 23 11.08 15.88 7.31
CA ALA A 23 10.98 16.87 8.38
C ALA A 23 10.39 18.21 7.90
N GLY A 24 10.63 18.61 6.64
CA GLY A 24 10.08 19.85 6.07
C GLY A 24 8.55 19.82 5.98
N SER A 25 7.98 18.73 5.48
CA SER A 25 6.52 18.53 5.43
C SER A 25 5.90 18.48 6.84
N LEU A 26 6.63 17.93 7.82
CA LEU A 26 6.22 17.96 9.23
C LEU A 26 6.16 19.39 9.77
N GLN A 27 7.17 20.22 9.51
CA GLN A 27 7.20 21.61 9.93
C GLN A 27 6.05 22.43 9.31
N LEU A 28 5.71 22.20 8.05
CA LEU A 28 4.54 22.82 7.42
C LEU A 28 3.24 22.40 8.10
N THR A 29 3.11 21.11 8.43
CA THR A 29 1.96 20.57 9.15
C THR A 29 1.84 21.17 10.55
N GLU A 30 2.95 21.33 11.27
CA GLU A 30 2.99 21.99 12.58
C GLU A 30 2.64 23.48 12.46
N SER A 31 3.20 24.19 11.48
CA SER A 31 2.88 25.60 11.20
C SER A 31 1.39 25.82 10.95
N ARG A 32 0.75 24.90 10.20
CA ARG A 32 -0.71 24.93 9.96
C ARG A 32 -1.51 24.68 11.23
N ARG A 33 -1.05 23.79 12.13
CA ARG A 33 -1.72 23.53 13.41
C ARG A 33 -1.62 24.72 14.37
N SER A 34 -0.48 25.42 14.37
CA SER A 34 -0.27 26.62 15.18
C SER A 34 -1.00 27.86 14.65
N THR A 35 -1.57 27.81 13.44
CA THR A 35 -2.30 28.93 12.87
C THR A 35 -3.76 28.95 13.39
N PRO A 36 -4.22 30.05 14.02
CA PRO A 36 -5.59 30.15 14.55
C PRO A 36 -6.67 30.00 13.48
N GLY A 37 -7.86 29.54 13.86
CA GLY A 37 -8.99 29.32 12.94
C GLY A 37 -9.76 30.58 12.52
N ASP A 38 -9.32 31.77 12.92
CA ASP A 38 -10.01 33.03 12.66
C ASP A 38 -9.96 33.43 11.16
N ARG A 39 -10.91 34.26 10.72
CA ARG A 39 -11.03 34.77 9.33
C ARG A 39 -9.76 35.49 8.87
N GLU A 40 -9.10 36.21 9.76
CA GLU A 40 -7.85 36.92 9.46
C GLU A 40 -6.74 35.96 8.97
N PHE A 41 -6.71 34.73 9.48
CA PHE A 41 -5.69 33.74 9.13
C PHE A 41 -6.15 32.73 8.07
N ASP A 42 -7.37 32.86 7.52
CA ASP A 42 -7.91 31.90 6.56
C ASP A 42 -7.04 31.82 5.30
N HIS A 43 -6.56 32.96 4.79
CA HIS A 43 -5.64 32.98 3.64
C HIS A 43 -4.36 32.21 3.93
N LYS A 44 -3.72 32.46 5.09
CA LYS A 44 -2.50 31.77 5.52
C LYS A 44 -2.74 30.26 5.68
N ARG A 45 -3.87 29.85 6.26
CA ARG A 45 -4.23 28.43 6.41
C ARG A 45 -4.42 27.76 5.06
N ARG A 46 -5.06 28.41 4.09
CA ARG A 46 -5.24 27.88 2.73
C ARG A 46 -3.91 27.73 2.01
N MET A 47 -3.01 28.71 2.13
CA MET A 47 -1.66 28.64 1.57
C MET A 47 -0.88 27.46 2.16
N LEU A 48 -0.83 27.34 3.49
CA LEU A 48 -0.19 26.21 4.15
C LEU A 48 -0.80 24.86 3.76
N CYS A 49 -2.12 24.76 3.60
CA CYS A 49 -2.76 23.52 3.12
C CYS A 49 -2.29 23.14 1.71
N LYS A 50 -2.11 24.12 0.81
CA LYS A 50 -1.59 23.88 -0.54
C LYS A 50 -0.12 23.43 -0.50
N GLU A 51 0.70 24.09 0.31
CA GLU A 51 2.12 23.75 0.49
C GLU A 51 2.32 22.36 1.12
N ILE A 52 1.51 22.01 2.13
CA ILE A 52 1.47 20.67 2.70
C ILE A 52 1.09 19.66 1.60
N GLY A 53 0.04 19.94 0.82
CA GLY A 53 -0.36 19.04 -0.27
C GLY A 53 0.75 18.83 -1.31
N GLN A 54 1.51 19.87 -1.64
CA GLN A 54 2.62 19.79 -2.59
C GLN A 54 3.83 19.05 -2.01
N SER A 55 4.25 19.40 -0.79
CA SER A 55 5.39 18.77 -0.11
C SER A 55 5.16 17.29 0.14
N LEU A 56 3.94 16.89 0.57
CA LEU A 56 3.60 15.48 0.74
C LEU A 56 3.57 14.70 -0.57
N ARG A 57 3.16 15.33 -1.69
CA ARG A 57 3.26 14.69 -3.01
C ARG A 57 4.72 14.44 -3.38
N LYS A 58 5.60 15.44 -3.21
CA LYS A 58 7.03 15.31 -3.46
C LYS A 58 7.68 14.23 -2.61
N ASP A 59 7.40 14.21 -1.30
CA ASP A 59 7.91 13.18 -0.39
C ASP A 59 7.44 11.79 -0.81
N ARG A 60 6.17 11.67 -1.22
CA ARG A 60 5.59 10.40 -1.67
C ARG A 60 6.21 9.92 -2.99
N GLU A 61 6.42 10.82 -3.94
CA GLU A 61 7.09 10.54 -5.21
C GLU A 61 8.52 10.08 -4.98
N ALA A 62 9.29 10.81 -4.16
CA ALA A 62 10.67 10.46 -3.82
C ALA A 62 10.76 9.05 -3.21
N TRP A 63 9.87 8.74 -2.26
CA TRP A 63 9.81 7.42 -1.64
C TRP A 63 9.45 6.31 -2.63
N TRP A 64 8.51 6.55 -3.54
CA TRP A 64 8.15 5.58 -4.57
C TRP A 64 9.29 5.35 -5.57
N SER A 65 10.00 6.41 -5.97
CA SER A 65 11.18 6.30 -6.83
C SER A 65 12.30 5.50 -6.16
N GLU A 66 12.56 5.73 -4.87
CA GLU A 66 13.54 4.95 -4.11
C GLU A 66 13.14 3.47 -4.02
N CYS A 67 11.87 3.19 -3.71
CA CYS A 67 11.35 1.81 -3.70
C CYS A 67 11.51 1.12 -5.07
N ALA A 68 11.23 1.83 -6.17
CA ALA A 68 11.37 1.30 -7.52
C ALA A 68 12.83 0.96 -7.84
N ASN A 69 13.76 1.88 -7.54
CA ASN A 69 15.20 1.64 -7.71
C ASN A 69 15.67 0.42 -6.90
N GLU A 70 15.20 0.27 -5.67
CA GLU A 70 15.53 -0.87 -4.83
C GLU A 70 14.95 -2.19 -5.36
N LEU A 71 13.73 -2.18 -5.88
CA LEU A 71 13.08 -3.32 -6.51
C LEU A 71 13.88 -3.77 -7.75
N GLU A 72 14.26 -2.83 -8.61
CA GLU A 72 15.07 -3.09 -9.82
C GLU A 72 16.44 -3.68 -9.46
N ALA A 73 17.13 -3.10 -8.48
CA ALA A 73 18.41 -3.61 -8.00
C ALA A 73 18.30 -5.01 -7.38
N ALA A 74 17.24 -5.29 -6.63
CA ALA A 74 16.99 -6.62 -6.06
C ALA A 74 16.71 -7.67 -7.15
N ALA A 75 15.94 -7.31 -8.17
CA ALA A 75 15.70 -8.19 -9.32
C ALA A 75 16.99 -8.45 -10.11
N ALA A 76 17.76 -7.41 -10.42
CA ALA A 76 19.02 -7.52 -11.17
C ALA A 76 20.08 -8.35 -10.44
N SER A 77 20.12 -8.29 -9.10
CA SER A 77 21.02 -9.10 -8.27
C SER A 77 20.52 -10.53 -7.99
N GLY A 78 19.32 -10.89 -8.47
CA GLY A 78 18.70 -12.18 -8.16
C GLY A 78 18.28 -12.34 -6.69
N ASN A 79 18.23 -11.26 -5.91
CA ASN A 79 17.82 -11.28 -4.51
C ASN A 79 16.29 -11.23 -4.38
N TYR A 80 15.64 -12.34 -4.74
CA TYR A 80 14.18 -12.47 -4.69
C TYR A 80 13.60 -12.35 -3.28
N ARG A 81 14.40 -12.65 -2.23
CA ARG A 81 13.97 -12.45 -0.84
C ARG A 81 13.78 -10.96 -0.56
N LYS A 82 14.76 -10.12 -0.90
CA LYS A 82 14.66 -8.66 -0.77
C LYS A 82 13.52 -8.11 -1.64
N LEU A 83 13.42 -8.60 -2.88
CA LEU A 83 12.34 -8.21 -3.81
C LEU A 83 10.96 -8.47 -3.20
N PHE A 84 10.72 -9.67 -2.66
CA PHE A 84 9.45 -10.01 -2.03
C PHE A 84 9.14 -9.16 -0.80
N GLN A 85 10.15 -8.87 0.04
CA GLN A 85 9.99 -7.97 1.18
C GLN A 85 9.60 -6.55 0.74
N LEU A 86 10.21 -6.02 -0.32
CA LEU A 86 9.87 -4.72 -0.89
C LEU A 86 8.44 -4.69 -1.44
N ILE A 87 8.00 -5.74 -2.13
CA ILE A 87 6.61 -5.90 -2.61
C ILE A 87 5.62 -5.93 -1.44
N GLN A 88 5.94 -6.63 -0.34
CA GLN A 88 5.10 -6.65 0.85
C GLN A 88 5.06 -5.27 1.55
N ALA A 89 6.19 -4.56 1.60
CA ALA A 89 6.29 -3.25 2.25
C ALA A 89 5.58 -2.14 1.47
N THR A 90 5.61 -2.21 0.14
CA THR A 90 4.93 -1.27 -0.77
C THR A 90 3.47 -1.63 -1.03
N GLY A 91 3.13 -2.91 -0.90
CA GLY A 91 1.76 -3.40 -0.99
C GLY A 91 0.85 -2.75 0.05
N SER A 92 -0.42 -2.53 -0.32
CA SER A 92 -1.44 -2.21 0.66
C SER A 92 -1.42 -3.25 1.78
N LYS A 93 -1.60 -2.81 3.03
CA LYS A 93 -1.88 -3.69 4.16
C LYS A 93 -2.94 -4.67 3.68
N LYS A 94 -2.61 -5.97 3.68
CA LYS A 94 -3.48 -7.03 3.16
C LYS A 94 -4.87 -6.74 3.73
N SER A 95 -5.84 -6.38 2.88
CA SER A 95 -7.21 -6.74 3.18
C SER A 95 -7.13 -8.20 3.55
N ASP A 96 -7.62 -8.61 4.72
CA ASP A 96 -7.73 -10.04 5.04
C ASP A 96 -8.20 -10.70 3.76
N VAL A 97 -7.29 -11.48 3.15
CA VAL A 97 -7.59 -12.16 1.89
C VAL A 97 -8.88 -12.87 2.22
N SER A 98 -9.95 -12.64 1.46
CA SER A 98 -11.22 -13.30 1.74
C SER A 98 -10.95 -14.79 1.77
N GLU A 99 -10.78 -15.34 2.97
CA GLU A 99 -10.35 -16.72 3.14
C GLU A 99 -11.45 -17.68 2.67
N THR A 100 -12.64 -17.13 2.49
CA THR A 100 -13.81 -17.73 1.85
C THR A 100 -13.57 -17.92 0.36
N ILE A 101 -12.83 -18.97 0.04
CA ILE A 101 -12.90 -19.61 -1.27
C ILE A 101 -14.27 -20.27 -1.36
N CYS A 102 -15.04 -19.93 -2.37
CA CYS A 102 -16.33 -20.57 -2.64
C CYS A 102 -16.16 -21.72 -3.64
N LYS A 103 -17.04 -22.71 -3.55
CA LYS A 103 -17.21 -23.67 -4.64
C LYS A 103 -17.94 -22.99 -5.81
N ASP A 104 -18.12 -23.73 -6.90
CA ASP A 104 -18.91 -23.28 -8.06
C ASP A 104 -20.37 -22.94 -7.71
N ASP A 105 -20.90 -23.47 -6.59
CA ASP A 105 -22.25 -23.20 -6.06
C ASP A 105 -22.33 -21.91 -5.21
N GLY A 106 -21.23 -21.19 -5.04
CA GLY A 106 -21.16 -19.97 -4.22
C GLY A 106 -20.99 -20.20 -2.71
N MET A 107 -21.03 -21.45 -2.24
CA MET A 107 -20.88 -21.76 -0.82
C MET A 107 -19.41 -21.73 -0.37
N ALA A 108 -19.15 -21.11 0.77
CA ALA A 108 -17.82 -21.02 1.35
C ALA A 108 -17.28 -22.40 1.76
N ILE A 109 -16.01 -22.66 1.42
CA ILE A 109 -15.30 -23.88 1.80
C ILE A 109 -14.67 -23.68 3.17
N THR A 110 -15.24 -24.32 4.19
CA THR A 110 -14.72 -24.25 5.57
C THR A 110 -13.54 -25.19 5.82
N ASN A 111 -13.41 -26.27 5.06
CA ASN A 111 -12.35 -27.27 5.22
C ASN A 111 -11.04 -26.86 4.52
N ILE A 112 -9.93 -26.86 5.25
CA ILE A 112 -8.61 -26.40 4.76
C ILE A 112 -8.05 -27.24 3.60
N HIS A 113 -8.18 -28.57 3.64
CA HIS A 113 -7.71 -29.42 2.54
C HIS A 113 -8.48 -29.15 1.25
N ARG A 114 -9.80 -28.96 1.36
CA ARG A 114 -10.65 -28.62 0.23
C ARG A 114 -10.36 -27.22 -0.32
N ARG A 115 -9.99 -26.26 0.54
CA ARG A 115 -9.50 -24.93 0.11
C ARG A 115 -8.23 -25.05 -0.73
N LEU A 116 -7.27 -25.89 -0.31
CA LEU A 116 -6.02 -26.12 -1.04
C LEU A 116 -6.24 -26.77 -2.41
N VAL A 117 -7.09 -27.80 -2.48
CA VAL A 117 -7.48 -28.44 -3.76
C VAL A 117 -8.16 -27.42 -4.68
N ARG A 118 -9.06 -26.60 -4.13
CA ARG A 118 -9.76 -25.58 -4.91
C ARG A 118 -8.83 -24.49 -5.43
N TRP A 119 -7.83 -24.09 -4.64
CA TRP A 119 -6.77 -23.21 -5.12
C TRP A 119 -6.02 -23.83 -6.31
N ALA A 120 -5.64 -25.10 -6.23
CA ALA A 120 -4.96 -25.80 -7.32
C ALA A 120 -5.79 -25.81 -8.62
N GLU A 121 -7.10 -26.09 -8.53
CA GLU A 121 -8.01 -26.02 -9.68
C GLU A 121 -8.08 -24.61 -10.31
N ILE A 122 -8.10 -23.56 -9.47
CA ILE A 122 -8.13 -22.17 -9.94
C ILE A 122 -6.80 -21.82 -10.61
N PHE A 123 -5.67 -22.19 -10.01
CA PHE A 123 -4.34 -21.99 -10.59
C PHE A 123 -4.20 -22.74 -11.92
N GLU A 124 -4.65 -23.98 -12.01
CA GLU A 124 -4.66 -24.74 -13.27
C GLU A 124 -5.51 -24.05 -14.33
N LYS A 125 -6.74 -23.63 -14.02
CA LYS A 125 -7.60 -22.93 -14.99
C LYS A 125 -7.01 -21.59 -15.44
N GLN A 126 -6.36 -20.87 -14.53
CA GLN A 126 -5.82 -19.53 -14.80
C GLN A 126 -4.47 -19.57 -15.54
N PHE A 127 -3.63 -20.57 -15.28
CA PHE A 127 -2.26 -20.66 -15.79
C PHE A 127 -2.03 -21.76 -16.83
N ASN A 128 -2.97 -22.67 -17.06
CA ASN A 128 -2.92 -23.56 -18.23
C ASN A 128 -3.37 -22.78 -19.48
N TRP A 129 -2.42 -22.06 -20.07
CA TRP A 129 -2.47 -21.68 -21.49
C TRP A 129 -2.62 -22.96 -22.33
N PRO A 130 -3.37 -22.99 -23.44
CA PRO A 130 -3.41 -24.18 -24.29
C PRO A 130 -2.03 -24.37 -24.91
N MET A 131 -1.17 -25.11 -24.22
CA MET A 131 0.03 -25.71 -24.80
C MET A 131 -0.46 -26.48 -26.01
N LEU A 132 0.00 -26.03 -27.18
CA LEU A 132 -0.13 -26.69 -28.46
C LEU A 132 -0.22 -28.20 -28.25
N ARG A 133 -1.39 -28.79 -28.59
CA ARG A 133 -1.46 -30.21 -28.93
C ARG A 133 -0.48 -30.41 -30.08
N GLN A 134 0.76 -30.75 -29.75
CA GLN A 134 1.65 -31.39 -30.70
C GLN A 134 0.90 -32.63 -31.13
N HIS A 135 0.38 -32.56 -32.36
CA HIS A 135 -0.10 -33.70 -33.10
C HIS A 135 1.10 -34.65 -33.20
N ARG A 136 1.21 -35.58 -32.24
CA ARG A 136 2.04 -36.78 -32.41
C ARG A 136 1.33 -37.61 -33.48
N SER A 137 1.54 -37.25 -34.74
CA SER A 137 1.38 -38.16 -35.85
C SER A 137 2.70 -38.93 -35.99
N ASP A 138 2.66 -40.15 -35.45
CA ASP A 138 3.34 -41.36 -35.91
C ASP A 138 4.56 -41.18 -36.82
N CYS A 139 5.74 -41.45 -36.27
CA CYS A 139 6.89 -41.88 -37.06
C CYS A 139 6.75 -43.38 -37.37
N PRO A 140 6.68 -43.83 -38.64
CA PRO A 140 6.81 -45.24 -38.93
C PRO A 140 8.31 -45.61 -38.93
N ALA A 141 8.60 -46.74 -38.29
CA ALA A 141 9.92 -47.36 -38.32
C ALA A 141 10.27 -47.81 -39.76
N ARG A 142 11.48 -47.48 -40.21
CA ARG A 142 12.26 -48.33 -41.09
C ARG A 142 13.75 -48.08 -40.90
#